data_AF-A0A7C9HDH8-F1
#
_entry.id   AF-A0A7C9HDH8-F1
#
_cell.length_a   1.000
_cell.length_b   1.000
_cell.length_c   1.000
_cell.angle_alpha   90.00
_cell.angle_beta   90.00
_cell.angle_gamma   90.00
#
_symmetry.space_group_name_H-M   'P 1'
#
loop_
_entity.id
_entity.type
_entity.pdbx_description
1 polymer ?
#
loop_
_entity_poly.entity_id
_entity_poly.type
_entity_poly.pdbx_seq_one_letter_code
_entity_poly.pdbx_strand_id
1 'polypeptide(L)'
;MDSILFKIVLLNKKVNLKTPLIMSLKNIKRIINYCVLIIGIGVWGACNSKTQHVLVPVDNVRSYKLSENHDTTTIIEERKEDSQEVIKFYQEGREVFTSSYGGHKELLMSTTEMLDTIYSGDTYYREHRIQIKKENSNLFSTSIYHIDVKPVLVLTIYYDHSYNIKAIRNWLVYTTYKSEHAE
;
A
#
# COMPACT_ATOMS: atom_id res chain seq x y z
N MET A 1 -21.57 16.09 80.07
CA MET A 1 -22.65 16.37 79.09
C MET A 1 -22.12 16.12 77.68
N ASP A 2 -21.41 14.99 77.46
CA ASP A 2 -20.41 14.91 76.37
C ASP A 2 -20.58 13.74 75.41
N SER A 3 -21.43 12.76 75.73
CA SER A 3 -21.61 11.55 74.88
C SER A 3 -22.57 11.77 73.70
N ILE A 4 -23.59 12.62 73.87
CA ILE A 4 -24.61 12.89 72.83
C ILE A 4 -24.03 13.78 71.72
N LEU A 5 -23.25 14.80 72.09
CA LEU A 5 -22.60 15.69 71.12
C LEU A 5 -21.63 14.90 70.22
N PHE A 6 -20.86 13.97 70.80
CA PHE A 6 -19.90 13.17 70.04
C PHE A 6 -20.58 12.24 69.02
N LYS A 7 -21.71 11.61 69.38
CA LYS A 7 -22.48 10.77 68.45
C LYS A 7 -23.08 11.56 67.29
N ILE A 8 -23.58 12.77 67.54
CA ILE A 8 -24.13 13.65 66.47
C ILE A 8 -23.04 14.09 65.50
N VAL A 9 -21.86 14.46 66.01
CA VAL A 9 -20.71 14.85 65.18
C VAL A 9 -20.24 13.68 64.31
N LEU A 10 -20.19 12.46 64.84
CA LEU A 10 -19.78 11.28 64.09
C LEU A 10 -20.81 10.88 63.02
N LEU A 11 -22.11 10.99 63.32
CA LEU A 11 -23.18 10.72 62.35
C LEU A 11 -23.15 11.73 61.20
N ASN A 12 -23.03 13.03 61.51
CA ASN A 12 -22.92 14.08 60.51
C ASN A 12 -21.67 13.90 59.64
N LYS A 13 -20.52 13.53 60.22
CA LYS A 13 -19.29 13.26 59.44
C LYS A 13 -19.44 12.07 58.50
N LYS A 14 -20.15 11.01 58.92
CA LYS A 14 -20.39 9.80 58.12
C LYS A 14 -21.41 10.04 56.99
N VAL A 15 -22.42 10.89 57.21
CA VAL A 15 -23.38 11.32 56.19
C VAL A 15 -22.69 12.24 55.17
N ASN A 16 -21.91 13.23 55.62
CA ASN A 16 -21.20 14.17 54.73
C ASN A 16 -20.11 13.51 53.89
N LEU A 17 -19.55 12.36 54.31
CA LEU A 17 -18.56 11.63 53.51
C LEU A 17 -19.20 10.76 52.41
N LYS A 18 -20.44 10.28 52.62
CA LYS A 18 -21.14 9.44 51.64
C LYS A 18 -21.62 10.23 50.43
N THR A 19 -22.07 11.47 50.61
CA THR A 19 -22.55 12.35 49.54
C THR A 19 -21.53 12.64 48.42
N PRO A 20 -20.27 13.02 48.72
CA PRO A 20 -19.25 13.27 47.69
C PRO A 20 -18.77 11.99 47.00
N LEU A 21 -18.73 10.85 47.70
CA LEU A 21 -18.39 9.54 47.11
C LEU A 21 -19.44 9.09 46.07
N ILE A 22 -20.73 9.28 46.37
CA ILE A 22 -21.84 8.92 45.46
C ILE A 22 -21.88 9.86 44.24
N MET A 23 -21.59 11.15 44.42
CA MET A 23 -21.44 12.09 43.30
C MET A 23 -20.22 11.77 42.42
N SER A 24 -19.10 11.37 43.02
CA SER A 24 -17.87 10.97 42.31
C SER A 24 -18.08 9.72 41.44
N LEU A 25 -18.77 8.69 41.97
CA LEU A 25 -19.08 7.45 41.23
C LEU A 25 -20.00 7.67 40.02
N LYS A 26 -20.97 8.60 40.10
CA LYS A 26 -21.84 8.95 38.96
C LYS A 26 -21.07 9.63 37.83
N ASN A 27 -20.08 10.47 38.16
CA ASN A 27 -19.22 11.12 37.17
C ASN A 27 -18.25 10.14 36.52
N ILE A 28 -17.70 9.17 37.26
CA ILE A 28 -16.82 8.13 36.72
C ILE A 28 -17.56 7.21 35.73
N LYS A 29 -18.79 6.76 36.07
CA LYS A 29 -19.63 5.98 35.13
C LYS A 29 -19.94 6.73 33.84
N ARG A 30 -20.15 8.05 33.94
CA ARG A 30 -20.46 8.90 32.79
C ARG A 30 -19.22 9.11 31.90
N ILE A 31 -18.02 9.25 32.49
CA ILE A 31 -16.74 9.33 31.76
C ILE A 31 -16.43 8.03 31.01
N ILE A 32 -16.62 6.87 31.65
CA ILE A 32 -16.39 5.56 31.02
C ILE A 32 -17.28 5.38 29.77
N ASN A 33 -18.53 5.86 29.81
CA ASN A 33 -19.46 5.77 28.69
C ASN A 33 -19.04 6.64 27.48
N TYR A 34 -18.38 7.78 27.71
CA TYR A 34 -17.83 8.62 26.63
C TYR A 34 -16.56 8.02 26.02
N CYS A 35 -15.70 7.38 26.81
CA CYS A 35 -14.49 6.73 26.28
C CYS A 35 -14.81 5.55 25.33
N VAL A 36 -15.87 4.78 25.62
CA VAL A 36 -16.31 3.67 24.74
C VAL A 36 -16.85 4.20 23.40
N LEU A 37 -17.49 5.37 23.39
CA LEU A 37 -18.04 5.97 22.17
C LEU A 37 -16.95 6.54 21.23
N ILE A 38 -15.84 7.05 21.79
CA ILE A 38 -14.71 7.58 21.00
C ILE A 38 -13.89 6.45 20.36
N ILE A 39 -13.73 5.31 21.05
CA ILE A 39 -13.03 4.14 20.50
C ILE A 39 -13.85 3.52 19.35
N GLY A 40 -15.19 3.61 19.37
CA GLY A 40 -16.06 3.11 18.30
C GLY A 40 -16.03 3.93 17.00
N ILE A 41 -15.65 5.21 17.04
CA ILE A 41 -15.57 6.08 15.85
C ILE A 41 -14.14 6.11 15.26
N GLY A 42 -13.12 5.78 16.06
CA GLY A 42 -11.72 5.77 15.64
C GLY A 42 -11.30 4.63 14.69
N VAL A 43 -12.16 3.62 14.48
CA VAL A 43 -11.80 2.42 13.68
C VAL A 43 -12.17 2.56 12.20
N TRP A 44 -12.90 3.61 11.78
CA TRP A 44 -13.20 3.84 10.35
C TRP A 44 -12.24 4.81 9.64
N GLY A 45 -11.34 5.48 10.38
CA GLY A 45 -10.42 6.47 9.82
C GLY A 45 -9.04 5.92 9.41
N ALA A 46 -8.71 4.67 9.76
CA ALA A 46 -7.44 4.05 9.42
C ALA A 46 -7.60 3.10 8.23
N CYS A 47 -8.09 3.63 7.10
CA CYS A 47 -7.73 3.03 5.83
C CYS A 47 -6.25 3.37 5.63
N ASN A 48 -5.37 2.41 5.94
CA ASN A 48 -3.93 2.53 5.75
C ASN A 48 -3.70 2.96 4.30
N SER A 49 -3.32 4.22 4.07
CA SER A 49 -2.72 4.60 2.80
C SER A 49 -1.49 3.72 2.63
N LYS A 50 -1.53 2.82 1.66
CA LYS A 50 -0.42 1.91 1.42
C LYS A 50 0.83 2.73 1.09
N THR A 51 1.96 2.26 1.61
CA THR A 51 3.27 2.86 1.43
C THR A 51 3.53 3.14 -0.05
N GLN A 52 3.82 4.39 -0.35
CA GLN A 52 4.16 4.83 -1.70
C GLN A 52 5.67 4.72 -1.86
N HIS A 53 6.13 3.80 -2.70
CA HIS A 53 7.56 3.64 -2.99
C HIS A 53 7.96 4.49 -4.18
N VAL A 54 9.03 5.28 -4.06
CA VAL A 54 9.58 6.10 -5.15
C VAL A 54 10.93 5.51 -5.56
N LEU A 55 11.14 5.33 -6.86
CA LEU A 55 12.39 4.90 -7.47
C LEU A 55 12.92 6.06 -8.30
N VAL A 56 14.15 6.52 -8.12
CA VAL A 56 14.67 7.74 -8.77
C VAL A 56 15.77 7.41 -9.80
N PRO A 57 15.80 8.01 -11.01
CA PRO A 57 16.88 7.94 -11.97
C PRO A 57 17.78 9.18 -11.97
N VAL A 58 18.73 9.16 -12.90
CA VAL A 58 19.67 10.26 -13.13
C VAL A 58 19.24 11.25 -14.24
N ASP A 59 18.18 11.01 -15.06
CA ASP A 59 17.64 12.08 -15.94
C ASP A 59 16.28 11.85 -16.66
N ASN A 60 15.68 12.96 -17.13
CA ASN A 60 14.41 13.21 -17.85
C ASN A 60 13.09 12.68 -17.25
N VAL A 61 13.05 11.41 -16.86
CA VAL A 61 12.04 10.91 -15.91
C VAL A 61 12.57 11.26 -14.53
N ARG A 62 11.73 11.73 -13.60
CA ARG A 62 12.18 12.09 -12.25
C ARG A 62 12.10 10.90 -11.30
N SER A 63 11.10 10.04 -11.47
CA SER A 63 10.92 8.86 -10.64
C SER A 63 9.88 7.91 -11.21
N TYR A 64 9.92 6.66 -10.75
CA TYR A 64 8.78 5.76 -10.76
C TYR A 64 8.19 5.67 -9.37
N LYS A 65 6.89 5.90 -9.26
CA LYS A 65 6.12 5.76 -8.04
C LYS A 65 5.29 4.48 -8.10
N LEU A 66 5.41 3.64 -7.09
CA LEU A 66 4.51 2.52 -6.86
C LEU A 66 3.33 3.03 -6.03
N SER A 67 2.15 3.03 -6.62
CA SER A 67 0.89 3.36 -5.96
C SER A 67 0.13 2.08 -5.73
N GLU A 68 0.09 1.62 -4.49
CA GLU A 68 -0.65 0.42 -4.13
C GLU A 68 -2.06 0.78 -3.66
N ASN A 69 -3.07 0.07 -4.15
CA ASN A 69 -4.46 0.21 -3.75
C ASN A 69 -5.11 -1.16 -3.62
N HIS A 70 -5.45 -1.56 -2.38
CA HIS A 70 -6.06 -2.84 -2.01
C HIS A 70 -5.45 -4.06 -2.72
N ASP A 71 -5.96 -4.44 -3.88
CA ASP A 71 -5.52 -5.64 -4.60
C ASP A 71 -4.66 -5.33 -5.83
N THR A 72 -4.44 -4.04 -6.11
CA THR A 72 -3.74 -3.56 -7.29
C THR A 72 -2.53 -2.72 -6.94
N THR A 73 -1.51 -2.78 -7.79
CA THR A 73 -0.34 -1.91 -7.76
C THR A 73 -0.21 -1.25 -9.11
N THR A 74 -0.04 0.07 -9.10
CA THR A 74 0.16 0.90 -10.29
C THR A 74 1.57 1.47 -10.27
N ILE A 75 2.31 1.29 -11.37
CA ILE A 75 3.56 2.02 -11.64
C ILE A 75 3.19 3.33 -12.33
N ILE A 76 3.54 4.43 -11.69
CA ILE A 76 3.35 5.80 -12.20
C ILE A 76 4.72 6.37 -12.53
N GLU A 77 4.91 6.85 -13.76
CA GLU A 77 6.07 7.61 -14.15
C GLU A 77 5.87 9.08 -13.76
N GLU A 78 6.73 9.61 -12.90
CA GLU A 78 6.75 11.02 -12.52
C GLU A 78 7.77 11.74 -13.41
N ARG A 79 7.30 12.75 -14.16
CA ARG A 79 8.11 13.63 -14.99
C ARG A 79 8.14 15.03 -14.37
N LYS A 80 8.87 15.96 -15.01
CA LYS A 80 8.99 17.34 -14.52
C LYS A 80 7.65 18.08 -14.50
N GLU A 81 6.79 17.82 -15.48
CA GLU A 81 5.57 18.61 -15.73
C GLU A 81 4.29 17.80 -15.51
N ASP A 82 4.35 16.48 -15.62
CA ASP A 82 3.20 15.58 -15.52
C ASP A 82 3.55 14.24 -14.87
N SER A 83 2.53 13.42 -14.65
CA SER A 83 2.67 12.04 -14.20
C SER A 83 1.77 11.14 -15.03
N GLN A 84 2.29 9.99 -15.44
CA GLN A 84 1.61 9.07 -16.34
C GLN A 84 1.55 7.68 -15.72
N GLU A 85 0.37 7.06 -15.72
CA GLU A 85 0.25 5.62 -15.42
C GLU A 85 0.94 4.81 -16.53
N VAL A 86 1.89 3.96 -16.13
CA VAL A 86 2.63 3.09 -17.05
C VAL A 86 1.97 1.72 -17.16
N ILE A 87 1.66 1.14 -16.00
CA ILE A 87 1.05 -0.18 -15.90
C ILE A 87 0.38 -0.36 -14.55
N LYS A 88 -0.76 -1.03 -14.56
CA LYS A 88 -1.51 -1.47 -13.39
C LYS A 88 -1.59 -2.99 -13.40
N PHE A 89 -1.35 -3.59 -12.25
CA PHE A 89 -1.34 -5.04 -12.10
C PHE A 89 -1.89 -5.47 -10.74
N TYR A 90 -2.24 -6.74 -10.63
CA TYR A 90 -2.84 -7.31 -9.44
C TYR A 90 -2.35 -8.74 -9.25
N GLN A 91 -2.34 -9.19 -7.99
CA GLN A 91 -1.99 -10.56 -7.67
C GLN A 91 -3.24 -11.42 -7.71
N GLU A 92 -3.17 -12.55 -8.42
CA GLU A 92 -4.24 -13.55 -8.45
C GLU A 92 -3.64 -14.93 -8.18
N GLY A 93 -3.94 -15.49 -7.02
CA GLY A 93 -3.29 -16.72 -6.55
C GLY A 93 -1.80 -16.50 -6.29
N ARG A 94 -0.95 -17.24 -7.01
CA ARG A 94 0.51 -17.23 -6.83
C ARG A 94 1.27 -16.33 -7.80
N GLU A 95 0.56 -15.68 -8.72
CA GLU A 95 1.15 -14.95 -9.83
C GLU A 95 0.54 -13.55 -9.96
N VAL A 96 1.21 -12.69 -10.71
CA VAL A 96 0.82 -11.29 -10.91
C VAL A 96 0.41 -11.09 -12.35
N PHE A 97 -0.76 -10.48 -12.54
CA PHE A 97 -1.38 -10.27 -13.85
C PHE A 97 -1.62 -8.79 -14.12
N THR A 98 -1.70 -8.42 -15.40
CA THR A 98 -2.09 -7.09 -15.86
C THR A 98 -3.20 -7.19 -16.90
N SER A 99 -3.93 -6.09 -17.04
CA SER A 99 -4.88 -5.85 -18.13
C SER A 99 -4.67 -4.48 -18.77
N SER A 100 -3.50 -3.85 -18.53
CA SER A 100 -3.23 -2.47 -18.96
C SER A 100 -3.02 -2.32 -20.46
N TYR A 101 -2.88 -3.42 -21.20
CA TYR A 101 -2.63 -3.43 -22.65
C TYR A 101 -3.80 -4.01 -23.46
N GLY A 102 -5.03 -3.97 -22.92
CA GLY A 102 -6.23 -4.43 -23.62
C GLY A 102 -6.50 -5.93 -23.52
N GLY A 103 -5.53 -6.73 -23.08
CA GLY A 103 -5.77 -8.13 -22.75
C GLY A 103 -6.66 -8.30 -21.52
N HIS A 104 -7.55 -9.29 -21.55
CA HIS A 104 -8.47 -9.56 -20.43
C HIS A 104 -7.75 -10.04 -19.16
N LYS A 105 -6.57 -10.67 -19.30
CA LYS A 105 -5.70 -11.13 -18.20
C LYS A 105 -4.38 -11.63 -18.76
N GLU A 106 -3.30 -10.90 -18.55
CA GLU A 106 -1.97 -11.21 -19.09
C GLU A 106 -1.00 -11.46 -17.94
N LEU A 107 -0.25 -12.57 -18.00
CA LEU A 107 0.73 -12.88 -16.95
C LEU A 107 1.86 -11.86 -17.02
N LEU A 108 2.04 -11.10 -15.93
CA LEU A 108 3.04 -10.06 -15.81
C LEU A 108 4.26 -10.52 -15.01
N MET A 109 4.07 -11.15 -13.85
CA MET A 109 5.19 -11.62 -13.02
C MET A 109 4.93 -13.03 -12.53
N SER A 110 5.96 -13.87 -12.61
CA SER A 110 5.96 -15.23 -12.06
C SER A 110 7.35 -15.59 -11.56
N THR A 111 7.38 -16.32 -10.45
CA THR A 111 8.61 -16.88 -9.87
C THR A 111 8.81 -18.35 -10.23
N THR A 112 7.78 -18.96 -10.82
CA THR A 112 7.73 -20.37 -11.21
C THR A 112 7.77 -20.57 -12.71
N GLU A 113 7.16 -19.66 -13.48
CA GLU A 113 7.07 -19.76 -14.93
C GLU A 113 7.91 -18.69 -15.61
N MET A 114 8.82 -19.11 -16.47
CA MET A 114 9.58 -18.23 -17.35
C MET A 114 8.92 -18.23 -18.71
N LEU A 115 8.55 -17.04 -19.20
CA LEU A 115 7.69 -16.91 -20.36
C LEU A 115 8.24 -15.88 -21.33
N ASP A 116 7.81 -16.03 -22.57
CA ASP A 116 8.18 -15.16 -23.66
C ASP A 116 7.03 -15.12 -24.65
N THR A 117 6.02 -14.30 -24.34
CA THR A 117 4.71 -14.38 -24.96
C THR A 117 4.36 -13.06 -25.65
N ILE A 118 3.84 -13.17 -26.86
CA ILE A 118 3.25 -12.06 -27.60
C ILE A 118 1.74 -12.08 -27.35
N TYR A 119 1.21 -10.95 -26.92
CA TYR A 119 -0.21 -10.73 -26.74
C TYR A 119 -0.70 -9.79 -27.84
N SER A 120 -1.81 -10.18 -28.46
CA SER A 120 -2.49 -9.32 -29.42
C SER A 120 -3.14 -8.15 -28.67
N GLY A 121 -2.86 -6.93 -29.14
CA GLY A 121 -3.59 -5.76 -28.67
C GLY A 121 -5.04 -5.77 -29.17
N ASP A 122 -5.90 -4.98 -28.53
CA ASP A 122 -7.27 -4.75 -28.99
C ASP A 122 -7.36 -3.53 -29.95
N THR A 123 -8.53 -2.91 -30.07
CA THR A 123 -8.73 -1.72 -30.95
C THR A 123 -7.97 -0.47 -30.48
N TYR A 124 -7.58 -0.41 -29.20
CA TYR A 124 -6.93 0.75 -28.57
C TYR A 124 -5.47 0.48 -28.18
N TYR A 125 -5.06 -0.79 -28.12
CA TYR A 125 -3.72 -1.19 -27.67
C TYR A 125 -2.94 -1.89 -28.79
N ARG A 126 -1.62 -1.72 -28.78
CA ARG A 126 -0.72 -2.36 -29.73
C ARG A 126 -0.42 -3.79 -29.32
N GLU A 127 -0.03 -4.62 -30.28
CA GLU A 127 0.62 -5.88 -29.97
C GLU A 127 1.84 -5.62 -29.08
N HIS A 128 2.00 -6.46 -28.08
CA HIS A 128 3.07 -6.32 -27.12
C HIS A 128 3.56 -7.68 -26.68
N ARG A 129 4.79 -7.71 -26.18
CA ARG A 129 5.46 -8.92 -25.72
C ARG A 129 5.81 -8.76 -24.26
N ILE A 130 5.45 -9.75 -23.46
CA ILE A 130 5.88 -9.86 -22.06
C ILE A 130 6.86 -11.03 -21.97
N GLN A 131 8.06 -10.74 -21.49
CA GLN A 131 9.11 -11.73 -21.26
C GLN A 131 9.44 -11.78 -19.77
N ILE A 132 9.27 -12.94 -19.14
CA ILE A 132 9.57 -13.22 -17.74
C ILE A 132 10.84 -14.08 -17.68
N LYS A 133 11.83 -13.63 -16.93
CA LYS A 133 13.14 -14.28 -16.78
C LYS A 133 13.55 -14.41 -15.33
N LYS A 134 14.31 -15.46 -15.05
CA LYS A 134 15.04 -15.64 -13.80
C LYS A 134 16.44 -15.08 -13.99
N GLU A 135 16.73 -13.96 -13.35
CA GLU A 135 18.04 -13.30 -13.42
C GLU A 135 19.06 -14.00 -12.52
N ASN A 136 18.63 -14.40 -11.32
CA ASN A 136 19.42 -15.23 -10.41
C ASN A 136 18.50 -15.98 -9.42
N SER A 137 19.07 -16.57 -8.36
CA SER A 137 18.29 -17.36 -7.39
C SER A 137 17.21 -16.56 -6.67
N ASN A 138 17.40 -15.25 -6.49
CA ASN A 138 16.54 -14.38 -5.67
C ASN A 138 15.96 -13.19 -6.44
N LEU A 139 16.20 -13.11 -7.75
CA LEU A 139 15.80 -12.00 -8.59
C LEU A 139 15.23 -12.49 -9.91
N PHE A 140 14.08 -11.93 -10.25
CA PHE A 140 13.36 -12.16 -11.48
C PHE A 140 13.16 -10.84 -12.21
N SER A 141 12.90 -10.90 -13.50
CA SER A 141 12.60 -9.75 -14.32
C SER A 141 11.42 -10.01 -15.24
N THR A 142 10.68 -8.94 -15.49
CA THR A 142 9.68 -8.89 -16.55
C THR A 142 10.02 -7.73 -17.48
N SER A 143 10.25 -8.03 -18.76
CA SER A 143 10.45 -7.03 -19.80
C SER A 143 9.22 -6.96 -20.71
N ILE A 144 8.70 -5.74 -20.87
CA ILE A 144 7.54 -5.45 -21.73
C ILE A 144 8.04 -4.72 -22.97
N TYR A 145 7.62 -5.19 -24.14
CA TYR A 145 7.98 -4.60 -25.42
C TYR A 145 6.72 -4.24 -26.20
N HIS A 146 6.69 -3.07 -26.82
CA HIS A 146 5.71 -2.79 -27.88
C HIS A 146 6.22 -3.38 -29.19
N ILE A 147 5.33 -3.98 -29.95
CA ILE A 147 5.61 -4.52 -31.28
C ILE A 147 4.97 -3.60 -32.30
N ASP A 148 5.82 -2.81 -32.96
CA ASP A 148 5.47 -2.17 -34.24
C ASP A 148 6.15 -2.99 -35.36
N VAL A 149 7.15 -2.42 -36.05
CA VAL A 149 7.99 -3.16 -37.03
C VAL A 149 9.10 -3.95 -36.34
N LYS A 150 9.62 -3.43 -35.22
CA LYS A 150 10.62 -4.09 -34.37
C LYS A 150 10.20 -3.97 -32.91
N PRO A 151 10.47 -4.99 -32.06
CA PRO A 151 10.19 -4.89 -30.64
C PRO A 151 11.00 -3.76 -30.01
N VAL A 152 10.31 -2.81 -29.38
CA VAL A 152 10.92 -1.72 -28.61
C VAL A 152 10.64 -1.99 -27.14
N LEU A 153 11.69 -2.06 -26.32
CA LEU A 153 11.53 -2.19 -24.87
C LEU A 153 10.76 -0.98 -24.36
N VAL A 154 9.79 -1.21 -23.48
CA VAL A 154 9.06 -0.13 -22.79
C VAL A 154 9.58 -0.04 -21.36
N LEU A 155 9.52 -1.17 -20.66
CA LEU A 155 9.84 -1.26 -19.25
C LEU A 155 10.43 -2.63 -18.92
N THR A 156 11.38 -2.68 -18.01
CA THR A 156 11.76 -3.90 -17.30
C THR A 156 11.56 -3.69 -15.81
N ILE A 157 10.84 -4.61 -15.17
CA ILE A 157 10.58 -4.61 -13.74
C ILE A 157 11.38 -5.76 -13.12
N TYR A 158 12.18 -5.49 -12.10
CA TYR A 158 12.92 -6.49 -11.34
C TYR A 158 12.26 -6.70 -9.98
N TYR A 159 12.07 -7.96 -9.59
CA TYR A 159 11.35 -8.32 -8.36
C TYR A 159 11.93 -9.57 -7.68
N ASP A 160 11.64 -9.71 -6.38
CA ASP A 160 12.02 -10.87 -5.58
C ASP A 160 10.92 -11.96 -5.57
N HIS A 161 11.15 -13.05 -4.82
CA HIS A 161 10.18 -14.15 -4.66
C HIS A 161 8.82 -13.74 -4.08
N SER A 162 8.79 -12.62 -3.36
CA SER A 162 7.58 -12.07 -2.76
C SER A 162 6.93 -11.01 -3.67
N TYR A 163 7.38 -10.91 -4.94
CA TYR A 163 6.94 -9.90 -5.91
C TYR A 163 7.22 -8.45 -5.47
N ASN A 164 8.14 -8.23 -4.54
CA ASN A 164 8.55 -6.87 -4.20
C ASN A 164 9.44 -6.32 -5.31
N ILE A 165 9.02 -5.21 -5.91
CA ILE A 165 9.80 -4.52 -6.95
C ILE A 165 11.08 -3.96 -6.34
N LYS A 166 12.22 -4.40 -6.85
CA LYS A 166 13.57 -3.96 -6.45
C LYS A 166 14.09 -2.85 -7.33
N ALA A 167 13.79 -2.95 -8.62
CA ALA A 167 14.21 -1.96 -9.59
C ALA A 167 13.28 -1.90 -10.80
N ILE A 168 13.29 -0.76 -11.47
CA ILE A 168 12.64 -0.55 -12.77
C ILE A 168 13.70 -0.02 -13.75
N ARG A 169 13.64 -0.45 -15.01
CA ARG A 169 14.50 0.04 -16.08
C ARG A 169 13.65 0.43 -17.29
N ASN A 170 13.84 1.63 -17.81
CA ASN A 170 13.17 2.13 -19.02
C ASN A 170 14.14 2.12 -20.21
N TRP A 171 13.59 1.98 -21.41
CA TRP A 171 14.26 2.08 -22.71
C TRP A 171 14.95 3.41 -22.95
N LEU A 172 14.36 4.54 -22.52
CA LEU A 172 14.76 5.86 -23.01
C LEU A 172 16.19 6.27 -22.63
N VAL A 173 16.84 5.60 -21.67
CA VAL A 173 18.22 5.93 -21.24
C VAL A 173 19.02 4.72 -20.71
N TYR A 174 18.51 3.48 -20.78
CA TYR A 174 19.07 2.34 -20.03
C TYR A 174 19.25 2.60 -18.51
N THR A 175 18.51 3.56 -17.95
CA THR A 175 18.63 3.92 -16.54
C THR A 175 17.93 2.90 -15.65
N THR A 176 18.60 2.48 -14.58
CA THR A 176 18.06 1.57 -13.57
C THR A 176 17.71 2.38 -12.32
N TYR A 177 16.47 2.25 -11.87
CA TYR A 177 15.91 2.95 -10.72
C TYR A 177 15.80 1.93 -9.59
N LYS A 178 16.37 2.22 -8.43
CA LYS A 178 16.35 1.32 -7.27
C LYS A 178 15.37 1.82 -6.23
N SER A 179 14.85 0.90 -5.42
CA SER A 179 14.04 1.26 -4.25
C SER A 179 14.90 1.96 -3.19
N GLU A 180 14.41 3.09 -2.67
CA GLU A 180 15.07 3.88 -1.63
C GLU A 180 15.25 3.12 -0.30
N HIS A 181 14.55 2.01 -0.10
CA HIS A 181 14.58 1.21 1.13
C HIS A 181 15.21 -0.19 0.94
N ALA A 182 16.04 -0.39 -0.07
CA ALA A 182 16.66 -1.69 -0.37
C ALA A 182 18.02 -1.94 0.31
N GLU A 183 18.36 -1.22 1.39
CA GLU A 183 19.55 -1.49 2.23
C GLU A 183 19.24 -2.41 3.42
#